data_AF-A3AWZ6-F1
#
_entry.id   AF-A3AWZ6-F1
#
_cell.length_a   1.000
_cell.length_b   1.000
_cell.length_c   1.000
_cell.angle_alpha   90.00
_cell.angle_beta   90.00
_cell.angle_gamma   90.00
#
_symmetry.space_group_name_H-M   'P 1'
#
loop_
_entity.id
_entity.type
_entity.pdbx_description
1 polymer ?
#
loop_
_entity_poly.entity_id
_entity_poly.type
_entity_poly.pdbx_seq_one_letter_code
_entity_poly.pdbx_strand_id
1 'polypeptide(L)'
;MAAASAVASSSSSPALEPHPDLSPVFSSPSAASSSSSSSRDEGARGVSCEGGGGDDVFDLDAPWVAAAEAESRLEEAVTAAAAARVGLCCTEEKGKGKGEKEEDEIRNNRQRQEDELMALEAIYSDDLAVFGKKGGLHYFEIYIHYDLNDGAEVCAKLSSANEKNPKDGRCCVGIEGHGDEPEDFSYTCNFEYLPPLVLTCLLPLSYPSKEPPYFTVTVKWMDGPNVSQLCKMLDTIWAELPGQEVVYRWVESLRNSSRSYLWFDGKITLGPDTPMQKGDNRAISRSLSLESVIPSMLSYSSKKRYQAFLEDLHMCMICLSQSKGSNFIRLPCQHLFCVKCLGTLCRMHVKEGSVFQLVCPDTKCNASIPPYVLKRLLTEDEFERWDRLTLEKALDSMSDVVYCPRCVIGCLEDEDNNAQCPKCSFFFCSFCKEPCHPRRQCLTPEEKLQRRQASGRMSEREVAQEILNIKALYNDVRLCPKCRMAISKTAGCNKMVCGNCGQFFCFRCGKAIKGYDHFSECKLFAPRDISAWERQMEEQYGNHVRLSLRPVGGTIRCPKCRERNFKDDEKYIFCWACRANYCTMCRREVQDKRGHFGSPECVGLEDF
;
A
#
# COMPACT_ATOMS: atom_id res chain seq x y z
N MET A 1 51.52 -23.52 28.61
CA MET A 1 50.90 -24.62 29.38
C MET A 1 49.42 -24.35 29.46
N ALA A 2 48.63 -25.42 29.34
CA ALA A 2 47.22 -25.50 29.00
C ALA A 2 46.25 -24.57 29.74
N ALA A 3 45.32 -23.97 28.97
CA ALA A 3 44.03 -23.50 29.43
C ALA A 3 42.98 -24.61 29.20
N ALA A 4 42.10 -24.79 30.18
CA ALA A 4 41.24 -25.94 30.37
C ALA A 4 39.90 -25.86 29.60
N SER A 5 39.41 -27.06 29.25
CA SER A 5 38.11 -27.40 28.68
C SER A 5 36.93 -27.16 29.63
N ALA A 6 35.78 -26.75 29.07
CA ALA A 6 34.44 -26.98 29.64
C ALA A 6 33.42 -27.05 28.47
N VAL A 7 33.06 -28.24 27.98
CA VAL A 7 31.78 -28.95 28.20
C VAL A 7 30.59 -28.04 28.53
N ALA A 8 29.62 -27.94 27.61
CA ALA A 8 28.26 -27.48 27.92
C ALA A 8 27.26 -28.39 27.21
N SER A 9 26.41 -28.97 28.04
CA SER A 9 25.49 -30.06 27.77
C SER A 9 24.19 -29.57 27.12
N SER A 10 23.69 -30.37 26.19
CA SER A 10 22.33 -30.29 25.65
C SER A 10 21.27 -30.60 26.71
N SER A 11 20.36 -29.66 26.95
CA SER A 11 19.09 -29.90 27.63
C SER A 11 17.93 -29.50 26.72
N SER A 12 17.15 -30.52 26.37
CA SER A 12 15.87 -30.48 25.67
C SER A 12 14.73 -30.20 26.63
N SER A 13 13.78 -29.34 26.24
CA SER A 13 12.30 -29.38 26.48
C SER A 13 11.68 -27.99 26.22
N PRO A 14 10.35 -27.83 26.04
CA PRO A 14 9.50 -28.35 24.96
C PRO A 14 8.79 -27.20 24.20
N ALA A 15 8.15 -27.55 23.08
CA ALA A 15 7.32 -26.67 22.26
C ALA A 15 6.08 -26.17 23.03
N LEU A 16 5.83 -24.86 22.97
CA LEU A 16 4.57 -24.23 23.34
C LEU A 16 3.70 -24.12 22.07
N GLU A 17 2.49 -24.68 22.16
CA GLU A 17 1.45 -24.62 21.14
C GLU A 17 0.93 -23.19 20.92
N PRO A 18 0.49 -22.83 19.71
CA PRO A 18 -0.14 -21.54 19.45
C PRO A 18 -1.62 -21.55 19.87
N HIS A 19 -2.01 -20.52 20.62
CA HIS A 19 -3.39 -20.21 20.98
C HIS A 19 -4.26 -19.90 19.74
N PRO A 20 -5.58 -20.18 19.79
CA PRO A 20 -6.48 -19.98 18.66
C PRO A 20 -6.92 -18.52 18.53
N ASP A 21 -6.72 -17.94 17.34
CA ASP A 21 -7.28 -16.65 16.93
C ASP A 21 -8.80 -16.76 16.77
N LEU A 22 -9.53 -15.96 17.56
CA LEU A 22 -10.95 -15.70 17.39
C LEU A 22 -11.13 -14.61 16.32
N SER A 23 -11.44 -15.01 15.09
CA SER A 23 -11.96 -14.13 14.05
C SER A 23 -13.50 -14.22 14.02
N PRO A 24 -14.25 -13.10 13.95
CA PRO A 24 -15.70 -13.15 13.87
C PRO A 24 -16.16 -13.65 12.49
N VAL A 25 -17.02 -14.66 12.52
CA VAL A 25 -17.69 -15.29 11.39
C VAL A 25 -18.77 -14.35 10.86
N PHE A 26 -18.60 -13.81 9.65
CA PHE A 26 -19.69 -13.21 8.88
C PHE A 26 -20.47 -14.31 8.17
N SER A 27 -21.59 -14.70 8.76
CA SER A 27 -22.58 -15.60 8.16
C SER A 27 -23.31 -14.89 7.02
N SER A 28 -23.09 -15.37 5.78
CA SER A 28 -23.95 -15.03 4.63
C SER A 28 -25.17 -15.96 4.65
N PRO A 29 -26.42 -15.46 4.50
CA PRO A 29 -27.57 -16.34 4.43
C PRO A 29 -27.70 -16.97 3.02
N SER A 30 -27.85 -18.30 3.03
CA SER A 30 -28.13 -19.15 1.89
C SER A 30 -29.46 -18.82 1.23
N ALA A 31 -29.46 -18.49 -0.06
CA ALA A 31 -30.67 -18.42 -0.87
C ALA A 31 -30.97 -19.82 -1.45
N ALA A 32 -32.12 -20.37 -1.06
CA ALA A 32 -32.66 -21.62 -1.56
C ALA A 32 -33.16 -21.48 -3.01
N SER A 33 -32.93 -22.54 -3.77
CA SER A 33 -33.43 -22.78 -5.11
C SER A 33 -34.96 -22.96 -5.14
N SER A 34 -35.65 -22.21 -5.99
CA SER A 34 -36.93 -22.62 -6.56
C SER A 34 -37.04 -22.16 -8.02
N SER A 35 -37.41 -23.10 -8.86
CA SER A 35 -37.63 -22.98 -10.30
C SER A 35 -39.04 -22.46 -10.61
N SER A 36 -39.20 -21.52 -11.55
CA SER A 36 -40.09 -21.65 -12.73
C SER A 36 -40.30 -20.35 -13.54
N SER A 37 -40.32 -20.55 -14.87
CA SER A 37 -41.05 -19.84 -15.94
C SER A 37 -40.82 -18.35 -16.27
N SER A 38 -40.19 -18.16 -17.43
CA SER A 38 -40.43 -17.18 -18.51
C SER A 38 -41.52 -16.10 -18.37
N SER A 39 -41.12 -14.83 -18.53
CA SER A 39 -41.76 -13.87 -19.44
C SER A 39 -40.84 -12.65 -19.70
N ARG A 40 -41.04 -12.05 -20.86
CA ARG A 40 -40.24 -10.99 -21.50
C ARG A 40 -40.43 -9.61 -20.83
N ASP A 41 -39.45 -8.75 -21.14
CA ASP A 41 -39.53 -7.32 -21.46
C ASP A 41 -38.76 -6.29 -20.59
N GLU A 42 -38.01 -5.49 -21.37
CA GLU A 42 -37.54 -4.09 -21.24
C GLU A 42 -36.56 -3.63 -20.14
N GLY A 43 -35.35 -3.29 -20.59
CA GLY A 43 -34.81 -1.92 -20.45
C GLY A 43 -34.06 -1.56 -19.16
N ALA A 44 -32.76 -1.87 -19.09
CA ALA A 44 -31.85 -1.18 -18.18
C ALA A 44 -30.49 -0.92 -18.86
N ARG A 45 -30.24 0.37 -19.09
CA ARG A 45 -29.02 0.97 -19.65
C ARG A 45 -27.82 0.65 -18.75
N GLY A 46 -26.77 0.07 -19.33
CA GLY A 46 -25.49 -0.13 -18.66
C GLY A 46 -24.79 1.19 -18.36
N VAL A 47 -24.31 1.35 -17.13
CA VAL A 47 -23.43 2.45 -16.73
C VAL A 47 -22.00 2.01 -17.07
N SER A 48 -21.46 2.58 -18.15
CA SER A 48 -20.03 2.53 -18.47
C SER A 48 -19.26 3.39 -17.48
N CYS A 49 -18.32 2.79 -16.75
CA CYS A 49 -17.29 3.54 -16.03
C CYS A 49 -16.12 3.75 -16.99
N GLU A 50 -16.15 4.85 -17.75
CA GLU A 50 -14.97 5.35 -18.45
C GLU A 50 -14.05 6.03 -17.43
N GLY A 51 -12.80 5.58 -17.41
CA GLY A 51 -11.72 6.28 -16.74
C GLY A 51 -11.39 7.54 -17.52
N GLY A 52 -11.64 8.70 -16.90
CA GLY A 52 -11.11 9.98 -17.31
C GLY A 52 -10.20 10.51 -16.21
N GLY A 53 -8.92 10.64 -16.52
CA GLY A 53 -8.03 11.50 -15.76
C GLY A 53 -8.49 12.94 -15.96
N GLY A 54 -8.92 13.55 -14.87
CA GLY A 54 -9.12 14.98 -14.73
C GLY A 54 -8.78 15.31 -13.29
N ASP A 55 -7.83 16.22 -13.09
CA ASP A 55 -7.63 16.90 -11.82
C ASP A 55 -8.84 17.81 -11.57
N ASP A 56 -10.01 17.22 -11.33
CA ASP A 56 -11.08 17.91 -10.62
C ASP A 56 -10.60 17.97 -9.17
N VAL A 57 -10.06 19.12 -8.78
CA VAL A 57 -9.97 19.51 -7.38
C VAL A 57 -11.41 19.51 -6.87
N PHE A 58 -11.88 18.35 -6.41
CA PHE A 58 -13.15 18.24 -5.72
C PHE A 58 -13.02 19.13 -4.50
N ASP A 59 -13.71 20.26 -4.50
CA ASP A 59 -13.87 21.10 -3.31
C ASP A 59 -14.52 20.22 -2.23
N LEU A 60 -13.69 19.72 -1.32
CA LEU A 60 -14.08 18.80 -0.26
C LEU A 60 -14.95 19.50 0.78
N ASP A 61 -14.86 20.83 0.82
CA ASP A 61 -15.50 21.69 1.81
C ASP A 61 -16.89 22.12 1.33
N ALA A 62 -17.13 22.19 0.01
CA ALA A 62 -18.42 22.55 -0.59
C ALA A 62 -19.68 21.88 0.01
N PRO A 63 -19.72 20.57 0.32
CA PRO A 63 -20.90 19.95 0.95
C PRO A 63 -21.20 20.44 2.37
N TRP A 64 -20.21 21.04 3.02
CA TRP A 64 -20.28 21.55 4.39
C TRP A 64 -20.49 23.07 4.43
N VAL A 65 -20.25 23.73 3.28
CA VAL A 65 -20.45 25.16 3.08
C VAL A 65 -21.92 25.42 2.77
N ALA A 66 -22.57 26.25 3.59
CA ALA A 66 -23.97 26.63 3.43
C ALA A 66 -24.11 28.06 2.91
N ALA A 67 -23.27 28.45 1.94
CA ALA A 67 -23.17 29.82 1.45
C ALA A 67 -24.53 30.43 1.11
N ALA A 68 -25.36 29.76 0.29
CA ALA A 68 -26.69 30.28 -0.05
C ALA A 68 -27.63 30.47 1.16
N GLU A 69 -27.53 29.60 2.17
CA GLU A 69 -28.32 29.75 3.41
C GLU A 69 -27.78 30.91 4.26
N ALA A 70 -26.46 31.02 4.41
CA ALA A 70 -25.79 32.13 5.09
C ALA A 70 -26.14 33.48 4.46
N GLU A 71 -26.07 33.55 3.13
CA GLU A 71 -26.46 34.73 2.36
C GLU A 71 -27.93 35.10 2.57
N SER A 72 -28.84 34.13 2.50
CA SER A 72 -30.26 34.38 2.74
C SER A 72 -30.54 34.92 4.14
N ARG A 73 -29.75 34.55 5.16
CA ARG A 73 -29.89 35.07 6.53
C ARG A 73 -29.32 36.49 6.67
N LEU A 74 -28.39 36.89 5.81
CA LEU A 74 -27.78 38.22 5.79
C LEU A 74 -28.53 39.20 4.87
N GLU A 75 -29.48 38.74 4.05
CA GLU A 75 -30.19 39.57 3.06
C GLU A 75 -30.98 40.75 3.69
N GLU A 76 -31.55 40.55 4.88
CA GLU A 76 -32.21 41.62 5.64
C GLU A 76 -31.21 42.74 6.03
N ALA A 77 -29.98 42.38 6.36
CA ALA A 77 -28.92 43.34 6.68
C ALA A 77 -28.41 44.07 5.43
N VAL A 78 -28.28 43.36 4.30
CA VAL A 78 -27.92 43.96 2.99
C VAL A 78 -28.96 44.98 2.54
N THR A 79 -30.25 44.64 2.65
CA THR A 79 -31.36 45.53 2.29
C THR A 79 -31.47 46.73 3.23
N ALA A 80 -31.28 46.54 4.53
CA ALA A 80 -31.22 47.65 5.49
C ALA A 80 -30.05 48.61 5.21
N ALA A 81 -28.87 48.08 4.89
CA ALA A 81 -27.70 48.89 4.54
C ALA A 81 -27.87 49.65 3.21
N ALA A 82 -28.52 49.03 2.21
CA ALA A 82 -28.87 49.69 0.96
C ALA A 82 -29.84 50.85 1.20
N ALA A 83 -30.85 50.67 2.07
CA ALA A 83 -31.77 51.74 2.45
C ALA A 83 -31.08 52.88 3.20
N ALA A 84 -30.15 52.58 4.11
CA ALA A 84 -29.37 53.58 4.85
C ALA A 84 -28.51 54.46 3.92
N ARG A 85 -27.91 53.87 2.87
CA ARG A 85 -27.16 54.61 1.83
C ARG A 85 -28.03 55.58 1.04
N VAL A 86 -29.25 55.17 0.67
CA VAL A 86 -30.21 56.04 -0.02
C VAL A 86 -30.65 57.18 0.91
N GLY A 87 -30.82 56.90 2.20
CA GLY A 87 -31.14 57.89 3.22
C GLY A 87 -30.06 58.98 3.37
N LEU A 88 -28.78 58.60 3.40
CA LEU A 88 -27.66 59.58 3.48
C LEU A 88 -27.62 60.52 2.26
N CYS A 89 -27.85 59.98 1.06
CA CYS A 89 -27.84 60.76 -0.18
C CYS A 89 -29.00 61.78 -0.25
N CYS A 90 -30.12 61.53 0.45
CA CYS A 90 -31.25 62.45 0.54
C CYS A 90 -31.10 63.52 1.64
N THR A 91 -30.13 63.39 2.55
CA THR A 91 -29.94 64.33 3.68
C THR A 91 -28.94 65.46 3.42
N GLU A 92 -28.24 65.45 2.28
CA GLU A 92 -27.26 66.47 1.89
C GLU A 92 -27.86 67.89 1.76
N GLU A 93 -29.18 68.04 1.68
CA GLU A 93 -29.82 69.36 1.54
C GLU A 93 -30.09 70.11 2.87
N LYS A 94 -29.94 69.51 4.05
CA LYS A 94 -30.28 70.19 5.33
C LYS A 94 -29.39 69.80 6.53
N GLY A 95 -28.10 70.17 6.55
CA GLY A 95 -27.33 70.13 7.80
C GLY A 95 -25.80 70.17 7.70
N LYS A 96 -25.22 71.29 7.27
CA LYS A 96 -23.78 71.49 6.97
C LYS A 96 -22.73 71.22 8.07
N GLY A 97 -23.09 70.81 9.28
CA GLY A 97 -22.12 70.56 10.37
C GLY A 97 -22.28 69.25 11.13
N LYS A 98 -23.36 68.49 10.86
CA LYS A 98 -23.60 67.18 11.49
C LYS A 98 -23.27 66.03 10.53
N GLY A 99 -23.44 66.24 9.22
CA GLY A 99 -23.06 65.30 8.17
C GLY A 99 -21.54 65.10 8.04
N GLU A 100 -20.74 66.18 8.13
CA GLU A 100 -19.27 66.10 7.94
C GLU A 100 -18.59 65.15 8.96
N LYS A 101 -19.00 65.18 10.23
CA LYS A 101 -18.46 64.28 11.27
C LYS A 101 -18.84 62.82 11.05
N GLU A 102 -20.02 62.57 10.52
CA GLU A 102 -20.53 61.23 10.24
C GLU A 102 -19.87 60.64 8.98
N GLU A 103 -19.60 61.46 7.97
CA GLU A 103 -18.82 61.09 6.79
C GLU A 103 -17.35 60.79 7.11
N ASP A 104 -16.71 61.59 7.97
CA ASP A 104 -15.34 61.34 8.42
C ASP A 104 -15.22 60.03 9.23
N GLU A 105 -16.22 59.74 10.07
CA GLU A 105 -16.30 58.48 10.81
C GLU A 105 -16.46 57.27 9.87
N ILE A 106 -17.35 57.37 8.87
CA ILE A 106 -17.52 56.32 7.84
C ILE A 106 -16.24 56.12 7.03
N ARG A 107 -15.51 57.19 6.71
CA ARG A 107 -14.23 57.10 5.98
C ARG A 107 -13.16 56.41 6.82
N ASN A 108 -13.05 56.74 8.10
CA ASN A 108 -12.12 56.10 9.03
C ASN A 108 -12.46 54.61 9.19
N ASN A 109 -13.73 54.29 9.45
CA ASN A 109 -14.24 52.93 9.51
C ASN A 109 -13.87 52.12 8.27
N ARG A 110 -14.06 52.68 7.07
CA ARG A 110 -13.72 52.02 5.82
C ARG A 110 -12.22 51.72 5.69
N GLN A 111 -11.35 52.66 6.07
CA GLN A 111 -9.91 52.41 6.06
C GLN A 111 -9.54 51.25 7.00
N ARG A 112 -10.09 51.26 8.22
CA ARG A 112 -9.87 50.21 9.22
C ARG A 112 -10.37 48.84 8.76
N GLN A 113 -11.51 48.80 8.07
CA GLN A 113 -11.99 47.58 7.43
C GLN A 113 -11.03 47.08 6.35
N GLU A 114 -10.56 47.96 5.46
CA GLU A 114 -9.61 47.59 4.40
C GLU A 114 -8.29 47.05 4.99
N ASP A 115 -7.80 47.64 6.08
CA ASP A 115 -6.61 47.19 6.81
C ASP A 115 -6.83 45.81 7.49
N GLU A 116 -7.98 45.58 8.15
CA GLU A 116 -8.33 44.30 8.75
C GLU A 116 -8.45 43.19 7.69
N LEU A 117 -9.09 43.48 6.56
CA LEU A 117 -9.26 42.52 5.47
C LEU A 117 -7.93 42.12 4.85
N MET A 118 -7.01 43.07 4.66
CA MET A 118 -5.66 42.79 4.16
C MET A 118 -4.88 41.89 5.14
N ALA A 119 -5.01 42.12 6.45
CA ALA A 119 -4.39 41.27 7.45
C ALA A 119 -4.98 39.85 7.42
N LEU A 120 -6.30 39.72 7.30
CA LEU A 120 -6.97 38.41 7.22
C LEU A 120 -6.56 37.63 5.96
N GLU A 121 -6.47 38.29 4.81
CA GLU A 121 -6.02 37.67 3.56
C GLU A 121 -4.57 37.17 3.68
N ALA A 122 -3.69 37.94 4.32
CA ALA A 122 -2.30 37.53 4.55
C ALA A 122 -2.16 36.34 5.51
N ILE A 123 -3.07 36.21 6.50
CA ILE A 123 -2.99 35.17 7.54
C ILE A 123 -3.70 33.88 7.09
N TYR A 124 -4.84 34.00 6.43
CA TYR A 124 -5.76 32.89 6.11
C TYR A 124 -5.90 32.64 4.61
N SER A 125 -4.90 33.01 3.80
CA SER A 125 -4.96 32.98 2.33
C SER A 125 -5.59 31.71 1.74
N ASP A 126 -5.31 30.53 2.30
CA ASP A 126 -5.82 29.24 1.79
C ASP A 126 -7.22 28.89 2.34
N ASP A 127 -7.64 29.54 3.42
CA ASP A 127 -8.90 29.30 4.16
C ASP A 127 -9.97 30.38 3.86
N LEU A 128 -9.63 31.42 3.10
CA LEU A 128 -10.53 32.52 2.73
C LEU A 128 -11.20 32.22 1.38
N ALA A 129 -12.44 31.75 1.40
CA ALA A 129 -13.07 31.17 0.20
C ALA A 129 -13.80 32.19 -0.70
N VAL A 130 -14.40 33.23 -0.11
CA VAL A 130 -15.16 34.25 -0.85
C VAL A 130 -14.75 35.62 -0.35
N PHE A 131 -14.43 36.53 -1.27
CA PHE A 131 -14.13 37.92 -0.98
C PHE A 131 -14.80 38.83 -2.00
N GLY A 132 -15.66 39.74 -1.55
CA GLY A 132 -16.39 40.59 -2.47
C GLY A 132 -17.13 41.74 -1.81
N LYS A 133 -17.98 42.39 -2.60
CA LYS A 133 -18.88 43.44 -2.10
C LYS A 133 -20.34 43.07 -2.40
N LYS A 134 -21.19 43.11 -1.38
CA LYS A 134 -22.65 42.94 -1.50
C LYS A 134 -23.36 44.18 -0.98
N GLY A 135 -24.23 44.77 -1.79
CA GLY A 135 -24.82 46.08 -1.48
C GLY A 135 -23.78 47.20 -1.27
N GLY A 136 -22.53 46.97 -1.71
CA GLY A 136 -21.37 47.83 -1.47
C GLY A 136 -20.80 47.81 -0.05
N LEU A 137 -21.18 46.81 0.77
CA LEU A 137 -20.51 46.40 2.00
C LEU A 137 -19.52 45.27 1.72
N HIS A 138 -18.49 45.13 2.55
CA HIS A 138 -17.54 44.03 2.45
C HIS A 138 -18.18 42.72 2.90
N TYR A 139 -18.08 41.68 2.07
CA TYR A 139 -18.59 40.33 2.31
C TYR A 139 -17.47 39.32 2.14
N PHE A 140 -17.32 38.41 3.11
CA PHE A 140 -16.35 37.33 3.01
C PHE A 140 -16.71 36.09 3.82
N GLU A 141 -16.10 34.96 3.46
CA GLU A 141 -16.24 33.67 4.13
C GLU A 141 -14.88 33.12 4.54
N ILE A 142 -14.75 32.70 5.80
CA ILE A 142 -13.53 32.13 6.37
C ILE A 142 -13.80 30.69 6.81
N TYR A 143 -12.99 29.76 6.31
CA TYR A 143 -13.08 28.34 6.62
C TYR A 143 -12.13 28.04 7.78
N ILE A 144 -12.68 27.55 8.88
CA ILE A 144 -11.95 27.32 10.11
C ILE A 144 -11.76 25.82 10.27
N HIS A 145 -10.53 25.39 10.01
CA HIS A 145 -10.09 24.01 10.18
C HIS A 145 -9.51 23.80 11.60
N TYR A 146 -9.83 22.65 12.20
CA TYR A 146 -9.29 22.28 13.52
C TYR A 146 -8.02 21.45 13.38
N ASP A 147 -6.97 21.84 14.11
CA ASP A 147 -5.77 21.01 14.28
C ASP A 147 -6.01 19.96 15.37
N LEU A 148 -6.19 18.71 14.93
CA LEU A 148 -6.50 17.58 15.79
C LEU A 148 -5.26 16.70 15.99
N ASN A 149 -4.26 17.21 16.71
CA ASN A 149 -3.00 16.48 16.94
C ASN A 149 -3.19 15.09 17.58
N ASP A 150 -4.23 14.91 18.40
CA ASP A 150 -4.55 13.63 19.07
C ASP A 150 -5.82 12.94 18.49
N GLY A 151 -6.34 13.45 17.36
CA GLY A 151 -7.65 13.08 16.84
C GLY A 151 -8.82 13.65 17.67
N ALA A 152 -10.01 13.72 17.07
CA ALA A 152 -11.26 14.05 17.76
C ALA A 152 -12.12 12.79 17.88
N GLU A 153 -12.50 12.45 19.12
CA GLU A 153 -13.50 11.41 19.37
C GLU A 153 -14.90 12.04 19.28
N VAL A 154 -15.72 11.57 18.35
CA VAL A 154 -17.11 12.02 18.17
C VAL A 154 -18.04 10.90 18.61
N CYS A 155 -18.84 11.16 19.65
CA CYS A 155 -19.87 10.27 20.14
C CYS A 155 -21.23 10.73 19.61
N ALA A 156 -21.94 9.90 18.86
CA ALA A 156 -23.31 10.17 18.45
C ALA A 156 -24.28 9.35 19.28
N LYS A 157 -25.29 10.00 19.85
CA LYS A 157 -26.37 9.34 20.59
C LYS A 157 -27.57 9.17 19.67
N LEU A 158 -27.87 7.94 19.29
CA LEU A 158 -29.04 7.58 18.48
C LEU A 158 -30.19 7.22 19.43
N SER A 159 -31.33 7.90 19.29
CA SER A 159 -32.54 7.46 19.98
C SER A 159 -33.19 6.32 19.19
N SER A 160 -33.58 5.24 19.87
CA SER A 160 -34.34 4.16 19.24
C SER A 160 -35.73 4.68 18.85
N ALA A 161 -36.04 4.63 17.55
CA ALA A 161 -37.39 4.91 17.05
C ALA A 161 -38.22 3.62 17.10
N ASN A 162 -38.74 3.27 18.28
CA ASN A 162 -39.83 2.31 18.49
C ASN A 162 -40.38 2.60 19.92
N GLU A 163 -41.63 2.93 20.21
CA GLU A 163 -42.91 2.64 19.57
C GLU A 163 -43.88 3.81 19.83
N LYS A 164 -44.62 4.25 18.81
CA LYS A 164 -45.90 4.94 19.01
C LYS A 164 -46.96 4.26 18.15
N ASN A 165 -47.54 3.19 18.69
CA ASN A 165 -48.87 2.75 18.31
C ASN A 165 -49.70 2.48 19.57
N PRO A 166 -50.65 3.36 19.94
CA PRO A 166 -51.62 3.03 20.95
C PRO A 166 -52.78 2.26 20.31
N LYS A 167 -53.11 1.10 20.91
CA LYS A 167 -54.32 0.25 20.76
C LYS A 167 -54.06 -1.11 20.10
N ASP A 168 -53.82 -2.12 20.92
CA ASP A 168 -54.82 -3.16 21.18
C ASP A 168 -54.43 -4.00 22.40
N GLY A 169 -55.38 -4.18 23.32
CA GLY A 169 -55.16 -4.85 24.59
C GLY A 169 -55.37 -6.37 24.51
N ARG A 170 -54.45 -7.13 25.11
CA ARG A 170 -54.76 -8.35 25.87
C ARG A 170 -53.55 -8.82 26.70
N CYS A 171 -53.80 -9.13 27.96
CA CYS A 171 -52.86 -9.54 29.00
C CYS A 171 -52.10 -10.85 28.75
N CYS A 172 -50.88 -10.92 29.29
CA CYS A 172 -50.44 -12.02 30.16
C CYS A 172 -49.49 -11.50 31.26
N VAL A 173 -49.59 -12.15 32.41
CA VAL A 173 -49.10 -11.74 33.74
C VAL A 173 -47.73 -12.34 34.03
N GLY A 174 -46.86 -11.56 34.70
CA GLY A 174 -45.88 -12.07 35.68
C GLY A 174 -44.41 -11.99 35.27
N ILE A 175 -43.69 -10.99 35.77
CA ILE A 175 -42.72 -11.09 36.89
C ILE A 175 -42.13 -9.68 37.11
N GLU A 176 -42.13 -9.24 38.38
CA GLU A 176 -41.59 -7.96 38.83
C GLU A 176 -40.05 -7.96 38.86
N GLY A 177 -39.43 -6.88 38.35
CA GLY A 177 -38.28 -6.25 39.01
C GLY A 177 -36.88 -6.39 38.38
N HIS A 178 -36.56 -5.57 37.38
CA HIS A 178 -35.47 -4.56 37.46
C HIS A 178 -35.56 -3.61 36.27
N GLY A 179 -35.37 -2.31 36.50
CA GLY A 179 -35.66 -1.26 35.52
C GLY A 179 -34.76 -1.28 34.30
N ASP A 180 -35.38 -1.40 33.13
CA ASP A 180 -34.79 -1.06 31.84
C ASP A 180 -35.05 0.43 31.58
N GLU A 181 -34.06 1.28 31.86
CA GLU A 181 -33.97 2.54 31.13
C GLU A 181 -33.76 2.21 29.64
N PRO A 182 -34.30 2.98 28.69
CA PRO A 182 -34.00 2.75 27.28
C PRO A 182 -32.49 2.86 27.10
N GLU A 183 -31.82 1.76 26.76
CA GLU A 183 -30.39 1.76 26.46
C GLU A 183 -30.13 2.74 25.31
N ASP A 184 -29.63 3.93 25.64
CA ASP A 184 -29.19 4.94 24.68
C ASP A 184 -28.05 4.33 23.85
N PHE A 185 -28.36 3.90 22.62
CA PHE A 185 -27.34 3.43 21.69
C PHE A 185 -26.46 4.62 21.29
N SER A 186 -25.26 4.66 21.86
CA SER A 186 -24.23 5.60 21.44
C SER A 186 -23.16 4.88 20.63
N TYR A 187 -22.77 5.46 19.50
CA TYR A 187 -21.64 4.99 18.72
C TYR A 187 -20.55 6.08 18.76
N THR A 188 -19.29 5.65 18.78
CA THR A 188 -18.13 6.54 18.84
C THR A 188 -17.25 6.35 17.60
N CYS A 189 -16.81 7.44 16.97
CA CYS A 189 -15.85 7.43 15.86
C CYS A 189 -14.73 8.42 16.11
N ASN A 190 -13.53 8.07 15.66
CA ASN A 190 -12.35 8.93 15.73
C ASN A 190 -12.07 9.58 14.38
N PHE A 191 -11.84 10.89 14.41
CA PHE A 191 -11.60 11.71 13.23
C PHE A 191 -10.25 12.43 13.35
N GLU A 192 -9.36 12.24 12.37
CA GLU A 192 -8.13 13.04 12.24
C GLU A 192 -8.41 14.41 11.61
N TYR A 193 -9.42 14.49 10.76
CA TYR A 193 -9.89 15.73 10.13
C TYR A 193 -11.40 15.86 10.32
N LEU A 194 -11.85 17.04 10.76
CA LEU A 194 -13.26 17.41 10.84
C LEU A 194 -13.62 18.36 9.69
N PRO A 195 -14.87 18.33 9.19
CA PRO A 195 -15.31 19.31 8.21
C PRO A 195 -15.24 20.73 8.79
N PRO A 196 -14.98 21.75 7.94
CA PRO A 196 -14.69 23.09 8.42
C PRO A 196 -15.91 23.74 9.08
N LEU A 197 -15.64 24.64 10.02
CA LEU A 197 -16.60 25.64 10.46
C LEU A 197 -16.49 26.84 9.52
N VAL A 198 -17.60 27.35 9.00
CA VAL A 198 -17.58 28.51 8.10
C VAL A 198 -18.13 29.73 8.82
N LEU A 199 -17.32 30.78 8.92
CA LEU A 199 -17.73 32.10 9.39
C LEU A 199 -17.99 33.00 8.17
N THR A 200 -19.24 33.39 7.98
CA THR A 200 -19.63 34.34 6.93
C THR A 200 -19.87 35.70 7.57
N CYS A 201 -19.23 36.75 7.05
CA CYS A 201 -19.30 38.09 7.58
C CYS A 201 -19.72 39.11 6.52
N LEU A 202 -20.49 40.11 6.97
CA LEU A 202 -20.87 41.31 6.22
C LEU A 202 -20.60 42.54 7.09
N LEU A 203 -19.68 43.40 6.66
CA LEU A 203 -19.25 44.56 7.45
C LEU A 203 -20.13 45.79 7.18
N PRO A 204 -20.85 46.33 8.18
CA PRO A 204 -21.60 47.57 7.99
C PRO A 204 -20.65 48.79 7.91
N LEU A 205 -21.12 49.91 7.36
CA LEU A 205 -20.32 51.15 7.26
C LEU A 205 -19.97 51.77 8.63
N SER A 206 -20.75 51.41 9.63
CA SER A 206 -20.63 51.81 11.04
C SER A 206 -19.59 51.00 11.81
N TYR A 207 -19.13 49.86 11.30
CA TYR A 207 -18.09 49.02 11.91
C TYR A 207 -16.69 49.60 11.63
N PRO A 208 -15.76 49.61 12.59
CA PRO A 208 -15.87 49.07 13.95
C PRO A 208 -16.36 50.05 15.03
N SER A 209 -16.70 51.30 14.68
CA SER A 209 -16.99 52.34 15.67
C SER A 209 -18.31 52.17 16.43
N LYS A 210 -19.40 51.73 15.78
CA LYS A 210 -20.76 51.71 16.37
C LYS A 210 -21.39 50.32 16.42
N GLU A 211 -21.33 49.57 15.33
CA GLU A 211 -22.03 48.28 15.18
C GLU A 211 -21.04 47.16 14.85
N PRO A 212 -21.30 45.92 15.32
CA PRO A 212 -20.48 44.76 14.96
C PRO A 212 -20.72 44.33 13.51
N PRO A 213 -19.85 43.47 12.95
CA PRO A 213 -20.14 42.76 11.71
C PRO A 213 -21.44 41.96 11.81
N TYR A 214 -22.24 41.95 10.75
CA TYR A 214 -23.29 40.93 10.62
C TYR A 214 -22.64 39.61 10.26
N PHE A 215 -23.00 38.53 10.94
CA PHE A 215 -22.35 37.25 10.72
C PHE A 215 -23.31 36.07 10.83
N THR A 216 -22.90 34.95 10.21
CA THR A 216 -23.49 33.63 10.42
C THR A 216 -22.38 32.61 10.66
N VAL A 217 -22.64 31.65 11.56
CA VAL A 217 -21.74 30.54 11.84
C VAL A 217 -22.37 29.26 11.29
N THR A 218 -21.70 28.63 10.33
CA THR A 218 -22.15 27.39 9.70
C THR A 218 -21.34 26.20 10.18
N VAL A 219 -22.01 25.22 10.77
CA VAL A 219 -21.44 23.92 11.15
C VAL A 219 -22.46 22.82 10.87
N LYS A 220 -22.41 22.26 9.66
CA LYS A 220 -23.39 21.26 9.19
C LYS A 220 -23.27 19.88 9.86
N TRP A 221 -22.21 19.62 10.60
CA TRP A 221 -22.04 18.38 11.37
C TRP A 221 -22.42 18.51 12.86
N MET A 222 -22.70 19.71 13.35
CA MET A 222 -22.93 19.98 14.78
C MET A 222 -24.37 20.42 15.07
N ASP A 223 -24.83 20.15 16.29
CA ASP A 223 -26.19 20.48 16.72
C ASP A 223 -26.40 21.99 16.97
N GLY A 224 -27.64 22.44 16.73
CA GLY A 224 -28.06 23.84 16.83
C GLY A 224 -27.71 24.57 18.14
N PRO A 225 -27.90 23.96 19.32
CA PRO A 225 -27.55 24.61 20.59
C PRO A 225 -26.06 24.95 20.71
N ASN A 226 -25.19 24.05 20.22
CA ASN A 226 -23.75 24.24 20.26
C ASN A 226 -23.32 25.35 19.28
N VAL A 227 -23.90 25.38 18.07
CA VAL A 227 -23.63 26.47 17.10
C VAL A 227 -24.12 27.81 17.63
N SER A 228 -25.29 27.83 18.30
CA SER A 228 -25.83 29.04 18.93
C SER A 228 -24.93 29.53 20.07
N GLN A 229 -24.28 28.61 20.81
CA GLN A 229 -23.32 28.98 21.85
C GLN A 229 -22.06 29.63 21.25
N LEU A 230 -21.59 29.18 20.09
CA LEU A 230 -20.51 29.85 19.36
C LEU A 230 -20.91 31.26 18.95
N CYS A 231 -22.14 31.48 18.47
CA CYS A 231 -22.63 32.82 18.11
C CYS A 231 -22.62 33.77 19.32
N LYS A 232 -23.09 33.31 20.49
CA LYS A 232 -23.05 34.09 21.75
C LYS A 232 -21.63 34.43 22.20
N MET A 233 -20.68 33.50 22.00
CA MET A 233 -19.27 33.74 22.29
C MET A 233 -18.73 34.91 21.44
N LEU A 234 -19.08 34.97 20.15
CA LEU A 234 -18.69 36.08 19.28
C LEU A 234 -19.27 37.42 19.75
N ASP A 235 -20.52 37.43 20.22
CA ASP A 235 -21.14 38.62 20.80
C ASP A 235 -20.43 39.10 22.07
N THR A 236 -19.98 38.16 22.91
CA THR A 236 -19.22 38.50 24.13
C THR A 236 -17.88 39.15 23.77
N ILE A 237 -17.18 38.63 22.76
CA ILE A 237 -15.92 39.22 22.29
C ILE A 237 -16.13 40.67 21.80
N TRP A 238 -17.22 40.93 21.07
CA TRP A 238 -17.55 42.29 20.64
C TRP A 238 -17.86 43.21 21.83
N ALA A 239 -18.63 42.73 22.81
CA ALA A 239 -18.98 43.51 24.00
C ALA A 239 -17.75 43.90 24.84
N GLU A 240 -16.70 43.09 24.83
CA GLU A 240 -15.42 43.36 25.51
C GLU A 240 -14.52 44.34 24.75
N LEU A 241 -14.70 44.47 23.43
CA LEU A 241 -13.83 45.25 22.54
C LEU A 241 -14.61 46.30 21.71
N PRO A 242 -15.34 47.23 22.35
CA PRO A 242 -16.10 48.24 21.62
C PRO A 242 -15.17 49.19 20.85
N GLY A 243 -15.47 49.43 19.57
CA GLY A 243 -14.69 50.36 18.73
C GLY A 243 -13.45 49.74 18.06
N GLN A 244 -13.21 48.44 18.23
CA GLN A 244 -12.04 47.72 17.69
C GLN A 244 -12.43 46.71 16.60
N GLU A 245 -11.45 46.36 15.77
CA GLU A 245 -11.51 45.27 14.81
C GLU A 245 -11.55 43.92 15.53
N VAL A 246 -12.57 43.08 15.26
CA VAL A 246 -12.82 41.85 16.02
C VAL A 246 -12.77 40.56 15.20
N VAL A 247 -12.72 40.63 13.85
CA VAL A 247 -12.86 39.45 13.00
C VAL A 247 -11.70 38.47 13.22
N TYR A 248 -10.47 38.97 13.28
CA TYR A 248 -9.30 38.13 13.60
C TYR A 248 -9.48 37.42 14.95
N ARG A 249 -9.94 38.16 15.97
CA ARG A 249 -10.18 37.60 17.31
C ARG A 249 -11.30 36.56 17.29
N TRP A 250 -12.36 36.79 16.52
CA TRP A 250 -13.43 35.83 16.32
C TRP A 250 -12.92 34.52 15.72
N VAL A 251 -12.13 34.59 14.64
CA VAL A 251 -11.54 33.40 14.00
C VAL A 251 -10.64 32.64 14.97
N GLU A 252 -9.76 33.33 15.68
CA GLU A 252 -8.86 32.73 16.68
C GLU A 252 -9.65 32.08 17.83
N SER A 253 -10.69 32.72 18.35
CA SER A 253 -11.54 32.15 19.38
C SER A 253 -12.36 30.95 18.88
N LEU A 254 -12.84 30.97 17.63
CA LEU A 254 -13.50 29.81 17.03
C LEU A 254 -12.53 28.64 16.81
N ARG A 255 -11.26 28.90 16.53
CA ARG A 255 -10.22 27.87 16.41
C ARG A 255 -9.78 27.31 17.76
N ASN A 256 -9.57 28.17 18.76
CA ASN A 256 -8.93 27.81 20.04
C ASN A 256 -9.92 27.62 21.20
N SER A 257 -10.89 28.53 21.36
CA SER A 257 -11.83 28.54 22.49
C SER A 257 -13.04 27.65 22.29
N SER A 258 -13.38 27.31 21.05
CA SER A 258 -14.30 26.21 20.75
C SER A 258 -13.88 24.92 21.45
N ARG A 259 -12.59 24.76 21.82
CA ARG A 259 -12.16 23.57 22.55
C ARG A 259 -12.86 23.37 23.89
N SER A 260 -13.01 24.43 24.66
CA SER A 260 -13.67 24.37 25.97
C SER A 260 -15.19 24.31 25.88
N TYR A 261 -15.78 24.77 24.76
CA TYR A 261 -17.23 24.78 24.56
C TYR A 261 -17.75 23.52 23.84
N LEU A 262 -16.90 22.84 23.05
CA LEU A 262 -17.27 21.70 22.21
C LEU A 262 -16.65 20.36 22.66
N TRP A 263 -15.43 20.36 23.23
CA TRP A 263 -14.80 19.15 23.77
C TRP A 263 -15.01 19.08 25.29
N PHE A 264 -15.95 18.27 25.73
CA PHE A 264 -15.96 17.78 27.11
C PHE A 264 -15.07 16.54 27.15
N ASP A 265 -13.93 16.63 27.83
CA ASP A 265 -12.99 15.51 28.03
C ASP A 265 -12.41 14.92 26.72
N GLY A 266 -12.24 15.75 25.69
CA GLY A 266 -11.74 15.34 24.37
C GLY A 266 -12.81 14.73 23.44
N LYS A 267 -14.08 14.71 23.85
CA LYS A 267 -15.19 14.14 23.07
C LYS A 267 -16.18 15.19 22.58
N ILE A 268 -16.56 15.10 21.31
CA ILE A 268 -17.68 15.84 20.71
C ILE A 268 -18.92 14.98 20.83
N THR A 269 -19.96 15.44 21.53
CA THR A 269 -21.23 14.71 21.60
C THR A 269 -22.24 15.29 20.63
N LEU A 270 -22.73 14.45 19.71
CA LEU A 270 -23.87 14.77 18.85
C LEU A 270 -25.14 14.17 19.46
N GLY A 271 -26.07 15.03 19.83
CA GLY A 271 -27.36 14.68 20.40
C GLY A 271 -28.34 14.13 19.36
N PRO A 272 -29.40 13.47 19.83
CA PRO A 272 -30.41 12.87 18.96
C PRO A 272 -31.15 13.93 18.14
N ASP A 273 -31.71 13.50 17.01
CA ASP A 273 -32.48 14.32 16.06
C ASP A 273 -33.75 14.90 16.72
N THR A 274 -33.58 15.95 17.52
CA THR A 274 -34.67 16.66 18.17
C THR A 274 -35.21 17.74 17.23
N PRO A 275 -36.54 17.91 17.11
CA PRO A 275 -37.11 18.98 16.31
C PRO A 275 -36.58 20.32 16.81
N MET A 276 -35.97 21.09 15.90
CA MET A 276 -35.30 22.36 16.18
C MET A 276 -36.16 23.23 17.12
N GLN A 277 -35.71 23.40 18.37
CA GLN A 277 -36.09 24.59 19.11
C GLN A 277 -35.53 25.79 18.34
N LYS A 278 -36.27 26.90 18.32
CA LYS A 278 -35.91 28.13 17.60
C LYS A 278 -34.60 28.67 18.17
N GLY A 279 -33.47 28.24 17.58
CA GLY A 279 -32.12 28.64 17.94
C GLY A 279 -31.78 30.04 17.44
N ASP A 280 -30.53 30.47 17.63
CA ASP A 280 -30.03 31.72 17.07
C ASP A 280 -30.20 31.71 15.53
N ASN A 281 -30.83 32.74 14.95
CA ASN A 281 -31.03 32.83 13.50
C ASN A 281 -29.71 32.87 12.72
N ARG A 282 -28.60 33.23 13.37
CA ARG A 282 -27.24 33.26 12.79
C ARG A 282 -26.55 31.89 12.81
N ALA A 283 -27.09 30.93 13.57
CA ALA A 283 -26.55 29.58 13.67
C ALA A 283 -27.12 28.69 12.55
N ILE A 284 -26.26 28.24 11.64
CA ILE A 284 -26.60 27.28 10.60
C ILE A 284 -26.02 25.92 11.01
N SER A 285 -26.87 25.10 11.62
CA SER A 285 -26.48 23.80 12.17
C SER A 285 -26.74 22.65 11.22
N ARG A 286 -26.44 21.44 11.71
CA ARG A 286 -26.83 20.17 11.11
C ARG A 286 -28.31 20.14 10.74
N SER A 287 -28.58 19.80 9.48
CA SER A 287 -29.93 19.63 8.91
C SER A 287 -30.25 18.18 8.52
N LEU A 288 -29.23 17.31 8.52
CA LEU A 288 -29.30 15.90 8.15
C LEU A 288 -29.24 15.01 9.41
N SER A 289 -29.81 13.81 9.33
CA SER A 289 -29.80 12.85 10.46
C SER A 289 -28.39 12.38 10.81
N LEU A 290 -28.19 11.91 12.04
CA LEU A 290 -26.90 11.34 12.47
C LEU A 290 -26.44 10.17 11.58
N GLU A 291 -27.37 9.35 11.10
CA GLU A 291 -27.10 8.22 10.20
C GLU A 291 -26.51 8.63 8.85
N SER A 292 -26.69 9.88 8.41
CA SER A 292 -26.17 10.39 7.15
C SER A 292 -24.96 11.32 7.32
N VAL A 293 -24.94 12.11 8.38
CA VAL A 293 -23.85 13.05 8.68
C VAL A 293 -22.56 12.32 9.02
N ILE A 294 -22.66 11.25 9.80
CA ILE A 294 -21.48 10.51 10.26
C ILE A 294 -20.73 9.83 9.10
N PRO A 295 -21.37 9.07 8.20
CA PRO A 295 -20.71 8.57 7.00
C PRO A 295 -20.13 9.70 6.14
N SER A 296 -20.80 10.85 6.08
CA SER A 296 -20.31 12.02 5.34
C SER A 296 -19.03 12.58 5.97
N MET A 297 -18.97 12.70 7.29
CA MET A 297 -17.77 13.11 8.03
C MET A 297 -16.63 12.09 7.84
N LEU A 298 -16.93 10.79 7.85
CA LEU A 298 -15.93 9.73 7.65
C LEU A 298 -15.36 9.77 6.23
N SER A 299 -16.23 10.01 5.25
CA SER A 299 -15.82 10.21 3.87
C SER A 299 -14.96 11.47 3.74
N TYR A 300 -15.32 12.57 4.37
CA TYR A 300 -14.54 13.81 4.36
C TYR A 300 -13.15 13.60 4.97
N SER A 301 -13.10 13.03 6.17
CA SER A 301 -11.85 12.73 6.88
C SER A 301 -10.91 11.83 6.08
N SER A 302 -11.48 10.80 5.44
CA SER A 302 -10.72 9.90 4.56
C SER A 302 -10.18 10.61 3.32
N LYS A 303 -10.95 11.53 2.71
CA LYS A 303 -10.53 12.32 1.55
C LYS A 303 -9.43 13.33 1.90
N LYS A 304 -9.56 14.09 3.00
CA LYS A 304 -8.51 15.01 3.47
C LYS A 304 -7.23 14.27 3.84
N ARG A 305 -7.31 13.11 4.51
CA ARG A 305 -6.14 12.25 4.77
C ARG A 305 -5.45 11.81 3.48
N TYR A 306 -6.23 11.46 2.46
CA TYR A 306 -5.68 11.10 1.15
C TYR A 306 -5.01 12.30 0.46
N GLN A 307 -5.61 13.49 0.53
CA GLN A 307 -5.02 14.71 0.00
C GLN A 307 -3.71 15.08 0.70
N ALA A 308 -3.68 15.02 2.04
CA ALA A 308 -2.46 15.21 2.82
C ALA A 308 -1.38 14.21 2.39
N PHE A 309 -1.74 12.93 2.27
CA PHE A 309 -0.83 11.91 1.76
C PHE A 309 -0.25 12.25 0.38
N LEU A 310 -1.06 12.78 -0.55
CA LEU A 310 -0.61 13.12 -1.91
C LEU A 310 0.42 14.25 -1.93
N GLU A 311 0.26 15.25 -1.06
CA GLU A 311 1.15 16.41 -0.96
C GLU A 311 2.41 16.12 -0.13
N ASP A 312 2.29 15.24 0.87
CA ASP A 312 3.41 14.84 1.74
C ASP A 312 4.53 14.14 0.97
N LEU A 313 5.76 14.30 1.50
CA LEU A 313 6.95 13.68 0.95
C LEU A 313 7.19 12.29 1.56
N HIS A 314 7.09 11.26 0.74
CA HIS A 314 7.31 9.86 1.13
C HIS A 314 8.62 9.32 0.56
N MET A 315 9.21 8.35 1.25
CA MET A 315 10.45 7.67 0.81
C MET A 315 10.13 6.26 0.30
N CYS A 316 10.65 5.92 -0.88
CA CYS A 316 10.46 4.57 -1.44
C CYS A 316 11.50 3.60 -0.90
N MET A 317 11.07 2.47 -0.35
CA MET A 317 11.98 1.46 0.22
C MET A 317 12.79 0.66 -0.82
N ILE A 318 12.50 0.81 -2.12
CA ILE A 318 13.22 0.12 -3.21
C ILE A 318 14.36 1.00 -3.74
N CYS A 319 14.06 2.25 -4.14
CA CYS A 319 15.05 3.17 -4.70
C CYS A 319 15.59 4.20 -3.70
N LEU A 320 15.08 4.22 -2.47
CA LEU A 320 15.44 5.17 -1.40
C LEU A 320 15.28 6.65 -1.80
N SER A 321 14.44 6.92 -2.80
CA SER A 321 14.17 8.28 -3.28
C SER A 321 12.94 8.85 -2.60
N GLN A 322 12.98 10.16 -2.30
CA GLN A 322 11.87 10.90 -1.73
C GLN A 322 11.08 11.63 -2.82
N SER A 323 9.76 11.54 -2.79
CA SER A 323 8.87 12.28 -3.71
C SER A 323 7.47 12.44 -3.10
N LYS A 324 6.64 13.32 -3.68
CA LYS A 324 5.24 13.52 -3.28
C LYS A 324 4.45 12.21 -3.33
N GLY A 325 3.48 12.02 -2.44
CA GLY A 325 2.64 10.82 -2.38
C GLY A 325 1.81 10.56 -3.63
N SER A 326 1.60 11.57 -4.48
CA SER A 326 1.06 11.40 -5.84
C SER A 326 1.86 10.43 -6.72
N ASN A 327 3.16 10.28 -6.44
CA ASN A 327 4.06 9.32 -7.12
C ASN A 327 4.17 7.98 -6.38
N PHE A 328 3.34 7.73 -5.37
CA PHE A 328 3.34 6.51 -4.56
C PHE A 328 2.04 5.71 -4.69
N ILE A 329 2.18 4.41 -4.45
CA ILE A 329 1.06 3.48 -4.34
C ILE A 329 1.13 2.84 -2.95
N ARG A 330 0.01 2.90 -2.24
CA ARG A 330 -0.21 2.18 -0.99
C ARG A 330 -0.89 0.85 -1.28
N LEU A 331 -0.21 -0.25 -0.97
CA LEU A 331 -0.79 -1.59 -1.09
C LEU A 331 -1.78 -1.88 0.07
N PRO A 332 -2.64 -2.91 -0.04
CA PRO A 332 -3.54 -3.31 1.05
C PRO A 332 -2.81 -3.66 2.35
N CYS A 333 -1.57 -4.13 2.25
CA CYS A 333 -0.68 -4.37 3.39
C CYS A 333 -0.07 -3.08 4.00
N GLN A 334 -0.55 -1.90 3.57
CA GLN A 334 -0.13 -0.57 4.00
C GLN A 334 1.29 -0.14 3.58
N HIS A 335 2.07 -1.02 2.95
CA HIS A 335 3.39 -0.67 2.43
C HIS A 335 3.30 0.30 1.22
N LEU A 336 4.26 1.22 1.17
CA LEU A 336 4.31 2.33 0.23
C LEU A 336 5.50 2.21 -0.72
N PHE A 337 5.24 2.26 -2.02
CA PHE A 337 6.28 2.20 -3.05
C PHE A 337 6.03 3.24 -4.13
N CYS A 338 7.10 3.79 -4.73
CA CYS A 338 6.92 4.69 -5.85
C CYS A 338 6.40 3.92 -7.08
N VAL A 339 5.59 4.60 -7.90
CA VAL A 339 4.97 4.06 -9.12
C VAL A 339 6.03 3.48 -10.06
N LYS A 340 7.20 4.12 -10.16
CA LYS A 340 8.31 3.68 -11.02
C LYS A 340 8.86 2.32 -10.61
N CYS A 341 9.16 2.14 -9.32
CA CYS A 341 9.73 0.89 -8.81
C CYS A 341 8.71 -0.25 -8.89
N LEU A 342 7.48 -0.02 -8.40
CA LEU A 342 6.45 -1.05 -8.40
C LEU A 342 6.05 -1.44 -9.84
N GLY A 343 5.90 -0.47 -10.73
CA GLY A 343 5.63 -0.74 -12.14
C GLY A 343 6.75 -1.51 -12.84
N THR A 344 8.01 -1.21 -12.54
CA THR A 344 9.16 -1.94 -13.11
C THR A 344 9.19 -3.39 -12.64
N LEU A 345 8.94 -3.62 -11.34
CA LEU A 345 8.81 -4.95 -10.77
C LEU A 345 7.69 -5.75 -11.45
N CYS A 346 6.50 -5.15 -11.58
CA CYS A 346 5.36 -5.79 -12.22
C CYS A 346 5.67 -6.18 -13.67
N ARG A 347 6.21 -5.24 -14.47
CA ARG A 347 6.58 -5.51 -15.87
C ARG A 347 7.63 -6.60 -16.01
N MET A 348 8.63 -6.61 -15.13
CA MET A 348 9.66 -7.66 -15.10
C MET A 348 9.03 -9.04 -14.90
N HIS A 349 8.18 -9.21 -13.88
CA HIS A 349 7.52 -10.50 -13.61
C HIS A 349 6.57 -10.92 -14.72
N VAL A 350 5.84 -9.99 -15.34
CA VAL A 350 4.96 -10.29 -16.48
C VAL A 350 5.76 -10.69 -17.72
N LYS A 351 6.92 -10.06 -17.95
CA LYS A 351 7.82 -10.38 -19.05
C LYS A 351 8.47 -11.76 -18.86
N GLU A 352 8.98 -12.04 -17.66
CA GLU A 352 9.59 -13.31 -17.28
C GLU A 352 8.56 -14.44 -17.08
N GLY A 353 7.28 -14.08 -17.02
CA GLY A 353 6.19 -15.02 -16.78
C GLY A 353 6.11 -15.51 -15.34
N SER A 354 6.81 -14.88 -14.38
CA SER A 354 6.81 -15.23 -12.95
C SER A 354 5.64 -14.58 -12.17
N VAL A 355 4.41 -14.68 -12.71
CA VAL A 355 3.21 -13.97 -12.19
C VAL A 355 2.83 -14.25 -10.73
N PHE A 356 3.14 -15.43 -10.19
CA PHE A 356 2.91 -15.73 -8.76
C PHE A 356 3.89 -15.04 -7.80
N GLN A 357 4.94 -14.40 -8.32
CA GLN A 357 5.88 -13.60 -7.52
C GLN A 357 5.48 -12.11 -7.47
N LEU A 358 4.32 -11.75 -8.01
CA LEU A 358 3.73 -10.41 -7.86
C LEU A 358 3.17 -10.21 -6.44
N VAL A 359 4.10 -10.15 -5.48
CA VAL A 359 3.83 -9.92 -4.06
C VAL A 359 4.46 -8.60 -3.61
N CYS A 360 4.10 -8.17 -2.40
CA CYS A 360 4.69 -7.02 -1.76
C CYS A 360 6.22 -7.13 -1.74
N PRO A 361 6.97 -6.09 -2.17
CA PRO A 361 8.43 -6.08 -2.13
C PRO A 361 9.04 -6.06 -0.71
N ASP A 362 8.24 -5.84 0.33
CA ASP A 362 8.72 -5.84 1.71
C ASP A 362 9.13 -7.25 2.16
N THR A 363 10.29 -7.36 2.79
CA THR A 363 10.90 -8.65 3.20
C THR A 363 10.05 -9.49 4.16
N LYS A 364 9.13 -8.87 4.90
CA LYS A 364 8.26 -9.55 5.88
C LYS A 364 6.82 -9.70 5.37
N CYS A 365 6.53 -9.23 4.16
CA CYS A 365 5.19 -9.21 3.61
C CYS A 365 5.07 -10.12 2.39
N ASN A 366 4.08 -11.01 2.39
CA ASN A 366 3.78 -11.87 1.23
C ASN A 366 2.39 -11.56 0.65
N ALA A 367 1.88 -10.34 0.85
CA ALA A 367 0.59 -9.92 0.31
C ALA A 367 0.68 -9.83 -1.21
N SER A 368 -0.29 -10.41 -1.92
CA SER A 368 -0.36 -10.31 -3.38
C SER A 368 -0.69 -8.89 -3.82
N ILE A 369 -0.14 -8.49 -4.96
CA ILE A 369 -0.49 -7.20 -5.59
C ILE A 369 -1.87 -7.36 -6.25
N PRO A 370 -2.89 -6.59 -5.85
CA PRO A 370 -4.23 -6.75 -6.40
C PRO A 370 -4.34 -6.39 -7.90
N PRO A 371 -5.30 -6.98 -8.64
CA PRO A 371 -5.49 -6.70 -10.07
C PRO A 371 -5.74 -5.23 -10.40
N TYR A 372 -6.45 -4.49 -9.54
CA TYR A 372 -6.70 -3.06 -9.76
C TYR A 372 -5.42 -2.22 -9.71
N VAL A 373 -4.42 -2.63 -8.94
CA VAL A 373 -3.10 -1.98 -8.89
C VAL A 373 -2.31 -2.31 -10.15
N LEU A 374 -2.36 -3.57 -10.59
CA LEU A 374 -1.70 -4.02 -11.82
C LEU A 374 -2.25 -3.29 -13.04
N LYS A 375 -3.58 -3.12 -13.13
CA LYS A 375 -4.23 -2.39 -14.22
C LYS A 375 -3.80 -0.91 -14.29
N ARG A 376 -3.46 -0.31 -13.15
CA ARG A 376 -2.93 1.08 -13.09
C ARG A 376 -1.45 1.17 -13.48
N LEU A 377 -0.68 0.10 -13.30
CA LEU A 377 0.78 0.08 -13.46
C LEU A 377 1.27 -0.48 -14.81
N LEU A 378 0.48 -1.36 -15.40
CA LEU A 378 0.76 -2.06 -16.64
C LEU A 378 -0.01 -1.43 -17.79
N THR A 379 0.52 -1.58 -19.00
CA THR A 379 -0.23 -1.31 -20.24
C THR A 379 -1.31 -2.38 -20.46
N GLU A 380 -2.29 -2.11 -21.33
CA GLU A 380 -3.36 -3.07 -21.64
C GLU A 380 -2.79 -4.42 -22.11
N ASP A 381 -1.83 -4.41 -23.04
CA ASP A 381 -1.16 -5.61 -23.55
C ASP A 381 -0.43 -6.41 -22.45
N GLU A 382 0.24 -5.71 -21.53
CA GLU A 382 0.92 -6.33 -20.39
C GLU A 382 -0.06 -6.93 -19.39
N PHE A 383 -1.20 -6.26 -19.16
CA PHE A 383 -2.25 -6.73 -18.28
C PHE A 383 -2.96 -7.96 -18.86
N GLU A 384 -3.30 -7.97 -20.14
CA GLU A 384 -3.85 -9.15 -20.83
C GLU A 384 -2.87 -10.32 -20.80
N ARG A 385 -1.57 -10.05 -20.98
CA ARG A 385 -0.53 -11.07 -20.86
C ARG A 385 -0.48 -11.64 -19.44
N TRP A 386 -0.53 -10.79 -18.42
CA TRP A 386 -0.58 -11.21 -17.02
C TRP A 386 -1.81 -12.08 -16.75
N ASP A 387 -3.00 -11.68 -17.22
CA ASP A 387 -4.25 -12.40 -16.99
C ASP A 387 -4.20 -13.80 -17.62
N ARG A 388 -3.78 -13.88 -18.90
CA ARG A 388 -3.57 -15.16 -19.59
C ARG A 388 -2.57 -16.07 -18.87
N LEU A 389 -1.42 -15.53 -18.45
CA LEU A 389 -0.39 -16.30 -17.74
C LEU A 389 -0.86 -16.76 -16.35
N THR A 390 -1.64 -15.93 -15.66
CA THR A 390 -2.20 -16.28 -14.35
C THR A 390 -3.19 -17.42 -14.48
N LEU A 391 -4.07 -17.37 -15.50
CA LEU A 391 -4.99 -18.47 -15.80
C LEU A 391 -4.25 -19.75 -16.19
N GLU A 392 -3.33 -19.67 -17.14
CA GLU A 392 -2.54 -20.83 -17.61
C GLU A 392 -1.82 -21.51 -16.46
N LYS A 393 -1.14 -20.73 -15.60
CA LYS A 393 -0.46 -21.29 -14.45
C LYS A 393 -1.38 -21.80 -13.34
N ALA A 394 -2.53 -21.15 -13.14
CA ALA A 394 -3.52 -21.64 -12.19
C ALA A 394 -4.03 -23.03 -12.62
N LEU A 395 -4.35 -23.20 -13.91
CA LEU A 395 -4.74 -24.49 -14.49
C LEU A 395 -3.59 -25.51 -14.39
N ASP A 396 -2.36 -25.13 -14.71
CA ASP A 396 -1.19 -26.01 -14.59
C ASP A 396 -0.90 -26.43 -13.14
N SER A 397 -1.36 -25.65 -12.15
CA SER A 397 -1.15 -25.96 -10.74
C SER A 397 -2.13 -27.02 -10.21
N MET A 398 -3.25 -27.21 -10.91
CA MET A 398 -4.27 -28.20 -10.60
C MET A 398 -3.78 -29.60 -11.03
N SER A 399 -3.87 -30.57 -10.12
CA SER A 399 -3.32 -31.92 -10.35
C SER A 399 -4.19 -32.78 -11.27
N ASP A 400 -5.46 -32.42 -11.42
CA ASP A 400 -6.52 -33.08 -12.19
C ASP A 400 -6.68 -32.49 -13.61
N VAL A 401 -5.92 -31.46 -13.96
CA VAL A 401 -5.97 -30.83 -15.29
C VAL A 401 -4.82 -31.35 -16.16
N VAL A 402 -5.17 -31.92 -17.32
CA VAL A 402 -4.21 -32.48 -18.29
C VAL A 402 -4.54 -32.00 -19.70
N TYR A 403 -3.53 -31.52 -20.43
CA TYR A 403 -3.75 -31.04 -21.80
C TYR A 403 -3.87 -32.16 -22.82
N CYS A 404 -4.89 -32.06 -23.67
CA CYS A 404 -5.08 -32.96 -24.81
C CYS A 404 -3.89 -32.87 -25.77
N PRO A 405 -3.26 -33.99 -26.16
CA PRO A 405 -2.11 -33.99 -27.07
C PRO A 405 -2.44 -33.58 -28.51
N ARG A 406 -3.73 -33.58 -28.89
CA ARG A 406 -4.17 -33.18 -30.25
C ARG A 406 -4.60 -31.72 -30.34
N CYS A 407 -5.26 -31.23 -29.29
CA CYS A 407 -5.92 -29.92 -29.31
C CYS A 407 -5.32 -28.90 -28.34
N VAL A 408 -4.44 -29.32 -27.43
CA VAL A 408 -3.83 -28.48 -26.39
C VAL A 408 -4.88 -27.76 -25.52
N ILE A 409 -6.01 -28.43 -25.26
CA ILE A 409 -7.07 -27.95 -24.36
C ILE A 409 -6.96 -28.70 -23.04
N GLY A 410 -7.13 -27.99 -21.92
CA GLY A 410 -7.19 -28.58 -20.58
C GLY A 410 -8.39 -29.54 -20.46
N CYS A 411 -8.11 -30.77 -20.07
CA CYS A 411 -9.09 -31.84 -19.88
C CYS A 411 -8.99 -32.31 -18.43
N LEU A 412 -10.11 -32.72 -17.84
CA LEU A 412 -10.12 -33.27 -16.49
C LEU A 412 -9.70 -34.75 -16.53
N GLU A 413 -8.83 -35.12 -15.60
CA GLU A 413 -8.38 -36.47 -15.34
C GLU A 413 -9.40 -37.21 -14.46
N ASP A 414 -9.71 -38.45 -14.81
CA ASP A 414 -10.57 -39.35 -14.03
C ASP A 414 -9.77 -40.12 -12.96
N GLU A 415 -10.48 -40.87 -12.10
CA GLU A 415 -9.85 -41.67 -11.03
C GLU A 415 -8.87 -42.73 -11.55
N ASP A 416 -9.03 -43.16 -12.81
CA ASP A 416 -8.18 -44.14 -13.48
C ASP A 416 -6.99 -43.51 -14.23
N ASN A 417 -6.74 -42.21 -14.03
CA ASN A 417 -5.68 -41.43 -14.69
C ASN A 417 -5.81 -41.37 -16.22
N ASN A 418 -7.05 -41.27 -16.71
CA ASN A 418 -7.37 -41.04 -18.12
C ASN A 418 -8.10 -39.72 -18.26
N ALA A 419 -8.09 -39.16 -19.47
CA ALA A 419 -8.76 -37.91 -19.78
C ALA A 419 -9.44 -38.00 -21.15
N GLN A 420 -10.61 -37.40 -21.25
CA GLN A 420 -11.35 -37.25 -22.51
C GLN A 420 -11.35 -35.79 -22.95
N CYS A 421 -10.90 -35.52 -24.17
CA CYS A 421 -10.95 -34.17 -24.71
C CYS A 421 -12.40 -33.79 -25.10
N PRO A 422 -12.97 -32.70 -24.57
CA PRO A 422 -14.34 -32.30 -24.93
C PRO A 422 -14.46 -31.83 -26.38
N LYS A 423 -13.38 -31.34 -27.00
CA LYS A 423 -13.38 -30.82 -28.37
C LYS A 423 -13.25 -31.91 -29.44
N CYS A 424 -12.32 -32.85 -29.25
CA CYS A 424 -12.01 -33.87 -30.27
C CYS A 424 -12.36 -35.30 -29.83
N SER A 425 -12.96 -35.46 -28.65
CA SER A 425 -13.35 -36.74 -28.05
C SER A 425 -12.21 -37.76 -27.92
N PHE A 426 -10.95 -37.31 -28.05
CA PHE A 426 -9.79 -38.18 -27.90
C PHE A 426 -9.65 -38.61 -26.45
N PHE A 427 -9.64 -39.92 -26.22
CA PHE A 427 -9.52 -40.55 -24.90
C PHE A 427 -8.09 -41.09 -24.71
N PHE A 428 -7.39 -40.57 -23.70
CA PHE A 428 -5.94 -40.77 -23.54
C PHE A 428 -5.54 -40.94 -22.09
N CYS A 429 -4.40 -41.59 -21.85
CA CYS A 429 -3.80 -41.71 -20.52
C CYS A 429 -3.09 -40.41 -20.14
N SER A 430 -3.32 -39.90 -18.93
CA SER A 430 -2.74 -38.64 -18.43
C SER A 430 -1.21 -38.67 -18.35
N PHE A 431 -0.63 -39.84 -18.08
CA PHE A 431 0.81 -40.01 -17.88
C PHE A 431 1.59 -40.09 -19.19
N CYS A 432 1.20 -40.97 -20.11
CA CYS A 432 1.96 -41.22 -21.33
C CYS A 432 1.44 -40.44 -22.54
N LYS A 433 0.27 -39.80 -22.42
CA LYS A 433 -0.43 -39.03 -23.47
C LYS A 433 -0.78 -39.85 -24.72
N GLU A 434 -0.81 -41.18 -24.60
CA GLU A 434 -1.21 -42.12 -25.65
C GLU A 434 -2.69 -42.52 -25.50
N PRO A 435 -3.31 -43.21 -26.49
CA PRO A 435 -4.64 -43.77 -26.33
C PRO A 435 -4.77 -44.59 -25.04
N CYS A 436 -5.89 -44.41 -24.34
CA CYS A 436 -6.14 -45.07 -23.05
C CYS A 436 -5.86 -46.57 -23.10
N HIS A 437 -5.13 -47.07 -22.11
CA HIS A 437 -4.75 -48.48 -22.00
C HIS A 437 -5.15 -49.05 -20.62
N PRO A 438 -6.43 -49.40 -20.42
CA PRO A 438 -6.95 -49.86 -19.13
C PRO A 438 -6.15 -51.06 -18.60
N ARG A 439 -5.77 -51.00 -17.32
CA ARG A 439 -5.06 -52.08 -16.59
C ARG A 439 -3.68 -52.48 -17.14
N ARG A 440 -3.07 -51.68 -18.03
CA ARG A 440 -1.68 -51.87 -18.50
C ARG A 440 -0.81 -50.72 -17.99
N GLN A 441 0.42 -51.03 -17.59
CA GLN A 441 1.41 -49.99 -17.24
C GLN A 441 1.77 -49.18 -18.49
N CYS A 442 2.06 -47.90 -18.30
CA CYS A 442 2.60 -47.06 -19.36
C CYS A 442 3.91 -47.67 -19.88
N LEU A 443 4.04 -47.78 -21.19
CA LEU A 443 5.30 -48.24 -21.79
C LEU A 443 6.40 -47.24 -21.49
N THR A 444 7.56 -47.74 -21.08
CA THR A 444 8.72 -46.88 -20.91
C THR A 444 9.17 -46.33 -22.28
N PRO A 445 9.88 -45.19 -22.33
CA PRO A 445 10.45 -44.69 -23.57
C PRO A 445 11.30 -45.74 -24.29
N GLU A 446 12.06 -46.56 -23.55
CA GLU A 446 12.86 -47.65 -24.12
C GLU A 446 11.99 -48.74 -24.78
N GLU A 447 10.89 -49.15 -24.15
CA GLU A 447 9.95 -50.14 -24.69
C GLU A 447 9.20 -49.62 -25.93
N LYS A 448 8.88 -48.32 -25.96
CA LYS A 448 8.30 -47.67 -27.16
C LYS A 448 9.27 -47.71 -28.34
N LEU A 449 10.56 -47.46 -28.09
CA LEU A 449 11.61 -47.53 -29.09
C LEU A 449 11.84 -48.95 -29.60
N GLN A 450 11.86 -49.94 -28.71
CA GLN A 450 11.95 -51.35 -29.08
C GLN A 450 10.77 -51.82 -29.93
N ARG A 451 9.53 -51.35 -29.66
CA ARG A 451 8.39 -51.62 -30.55
C ARG A 451 8.53 -50.96 -31.92
N ARG A 452 9.05 -49.74 -32.01
CA ARG A 452 9.29 -49.05 -33.29
C ARG A 452 10.36 -49.77 -34.12
N GLN A 453 11.39 -50.30 -33.46
CA GLN A 453 12.40 -51.16 -34.07
C GLN A 453 11.78 -52.48 -34.55
N ALA A 454 11.00 -53.15 -33.71
CA ALA A 454 10.33 -54.41 -34.03
C ALA A 454 9.27 -54.27 -35.14
N SER A 455 8.75 -53.06 -35.38
CA SER A 455 7.84 -52.75 -36.49
C SER A 455 8.56 -52.27 -37.76
N GLY A 456 9.90 -52.34 -37.80
CA GLY A 456 10.71 -51.98 -38.96
C GLY A 456 10.75 -50.48 -39.28
N ARG A 457 10.28 -49.63 -38.37
CA ARG A 457 10.16 -48.18 -38.57
C ARG A 457 11.43 -47.39 -38.21
N MET A 458 12.42 -48.04 -37.60
CA MET A 458 13.65 -47.43 -37.10
C MET A 458 14.81 -48.42 -37.17
N SER A 459 16.02 -47.95 -37.49
CA SER A 459 17.26 -48.76 -37.47
C SER A 459 17.84 -48.90 -36.06
N GLU A 460 18.66 -49.94 -35.82
CA GLU A 460 19.35 -50.16 -34.54
C GLU A 460 20.19 -48.97 -34.08
N ARG A 461 20.83 -48.26 -35.03
CA ARG A 461 21.67 -47.10 -34.75
C ARG A 461 20.85 -45.89 -34.30
N GLU A 462 19.68 -45.67 -34.90
CA GLU A 462 18.77 -44.59 -34.51
C GLU A 462 18.13 -44.87 -33.14
N VAL A 463 17.80 -46.13 -32.85
CA VAL A 463 17.29 -46.55 -31.53
C VAL A 463 18.35 -46.31 -30.45
N ALA A 464 19.61 -46.69 -30.71
CA ALA A 464 20.70 -46.45 -29.76
C ALA A 464 20.96 -44.95 -29.51
N GLN A 465 20.93 -44.13 -30.57
CA GLN A 465 21.09 -42.68 -30.44
C GLN A 465 19.94 -42.05 -29.64
N GLU A 466 18.72 -42.49 -29.87
CA GLU A 466 17.55 -41.94 -29.19
C GLU A 466 17.51 -42.37 -27.71
N ILE A 467 17.97 -43.58 -27.38
CA ILE A 467 18.16 -44.00 -25.99
C ILE A 467 19.20 -43.12 -25.28
N LEU A 468 20.29 -42.74 -25.96
CA LEU A 468 21.28 -41.80 -25.41
C LEU A 468 20.68 -40.40 -25.19
N ASN A 469 19.88 -39.92 -26.16
CA ASN A 469 19.18 -38.63 -26.05
C ASN A 469 18.18 -38.64 -24.87
N ILE A 470 17.40 -39.72 -24.71
CA ILE A 470 16.48 -39.90 -23.59
C ILE A 470 17.24 -39.91 -22.26
N LYS A 471 18.33 -40.68 -22.16
CA LYS A 471 19.15 -40.71 -20.93
C LYS A 471 19.76 -39.36 -20.59
N ALA A 472 20.16 -38.57 -21.58
CA ALA A 472 20.64 -37.21 -21.37
C ALA A 472 19.51 -36.31 -20.83
N LEU A 473 18.33 -36.32 -21.47
CA LEU A 473 17.17 -35.53 -21.04
C LEU A 473 16.69 -35.89 -19.62
N TYR A 474 16.66 -37.17 -19.27
CA TYR A 474 16.29 -37.63 -17.93
C TYR A 474 17.33 -37.30 -16.85
N ASN A 475 18.55 -36.91 -17.18
CA ASN A 475 19.48 -36.38 -16.19
C ASN A 475 19.20 -34.91 -15.88
N ASP A 476 18.73 -34.16 -16.88
CA ASP A 476 18.61 -32.72 -16.81
C ASP A 476 17.19 -32.24 -16.52
N VAL A 477 16.18 -33.13 -16.58
CA VAL A 477 14.75 -32.81 -16.38
C VAL A 477 14.04 -33.78 -15.43
N ARG A 478 13.21 -33.24 -14.54
CA ARG A 478 12.34 -33.96 -13.61
C ARG A 478 10.95 -33.35 -13.55
N LEU A 479 9.92 -34.19 -13.47
CA LEU A 479 8.55 -33.72 -13.31
C LEU A 479 8.26 -33.42 -11.84
N CYS A 480 7.49 -32.37 -11.56
CA CYS A 480 6.99 -32.08 -10.22
C CYS A 480 6.05 -33.21 -9.75
N PRO A 481 6.18 -33.73 -8.52
CA PRO A 481 5.31 -34.79 -8.02
C PRO A 481 3.85 -34.35 -7.80
N LYS A 482 3.59 -33.05 -7.71
CA LYS A 482 2.24 -32.49 -7.48
C LYS A 482 1.57 -32.06 -8.79
N CYS A 483 2.17 -31.11 -9.52
CA CYS A 483 1.58 -30.54 -10.73
C CYS A 483 2.17 -31.10 -12.04
N ARG A 484 3.09 -32.06 -11.97
CA ARG A 484 3.72 -32.71 -13.14
C ARG A 484 4.48 -31.77 -14.09
N MET A 485 4.64 -30.48 -13.74
CA MET A 485 5.46 -29.52 -14.47
C MET A 485 6.91 -30.01 -14.62
N ALA A 486 7.46 -29.91 -15.84
CA ALA A 486 8.84 -30.27 -16.12
C ALA A 486 9.81 -29.21 -15.56
N ILE A 487 10.74 -29.65 -14.73
CA ILE A 487 11.70 -28.80 -14.03
C ILE A 487 13.10 -29.26 -14.42
N SER A 488 13.92 -28.34 -14.89
CA SER A 488 15.33 -28.58 -15.15
C SER A 488 16.19 -28.00 -14.03
N LYS A 489 17.26 -28.71 -13.67
CA LYS A 489 18.22 -28.26 -12.65
C LYS A 489 19.41 -27.61 -13.35
N THR A 490 19.67 -26.35 -13.03
CA THR A 490 20.82 -25.60 -13.57
C THR A 490 22.05 -25.68 -12.65
N ALA A 491 21.87 -25.58 -11.33
CA ALA A 491 22.92 -25.68 -10.32
C ALA A 491 22.36 -26.00 -8.92
N GLY A 492 23.23 -26.25 -7.95
CA GLY A 492 22.88 -26.32 -6.53
C GLY A 492 22.48 -27.71 -6.01
N CYS A 493 21.71 -27.75 -4.92
CA CYS A 493 21.34 -29.01 -4.26
C CYS A 493 20.13 -29.70 -4.92
N ASN A 494 19.90 -30.96 -4.56
CA ASN A 494 18.78 -31.76 -5.07
C ASN A 494 17.44 -31.44 -4.39
N LYS A 495 17.39 -30.55 -3.38
CA LYS A 495 16.15 -30.02 -2.82
C LYS A 495 15.64 -28.91 -3.73
N MET A 496 14.66 -29.23 -4.57
CA MET A 496 14.07 -28.28 -5.50
C MET A 496 12.70 -27.80 -4.98
N VAL A 497 12.32 -26.60 -5.39
CA VAL A 497 10.98 -26.04 -5.19
C VAL A 497 10.34 -25.93 -6.57
N CYS A 498 9.13 -26.46 -6.74
CA CYS A 498 8.40 -26.24 -7.97
C CYS A 498 7.99 -24.76 -8.07
N GLY A 499 8.48 -24.05 -9.09
CA GLY A 499 8.10 -22.65 -9.34
C GLY A 499 6.63 -22.45 -9.75
N ASN A 500 5.91 -23.52 -10.09
CA ASN A 500 4.48 -23.46 -10.42
C ASN A 500 3.60 -23.66 -9.17
N CYS A 501 3.75 -24.79 -8.47
CA CYS A 501 2.86 -25.17 -7.37
C CYS A 501 3.48 -25.06 -5.96
N GLY A 502 4.72 -24.59 -5.84
CA GLY A 502 5.44 -24.42 -4.56
C GLY A 502 5.88 -25.71 -3.87
N GLN A 503 5.58 -26.89 -4.42
CA GLN A 503 5.91 -28.17 -3.78
C GLN A 503 7.42 -28.41 -3.72
N PHE A 504 7.94 -28.71 -2.53
CA PHE A 504 9.30 -29.20 -2.38
C PHE A 504 9.40 -30.65 -2.84
N PHE A 505 10.43 -30.97 -3.61
CA PHE A 505 10.71 -32.33 -4.06
C PHE A 505 12.21 -32.57 -4.24
N CYS A 506 12.60 -33.84 -4.23
CA CYS A 506 13.98 -34.24 -4.48
C CYS A 506 14.20 -34.46 -5.98
N PHE A 507 15.10 -33.69 -6.60
CA PHE A 507 15.42 -33.82 -8.04
C PHE A 507 16.00 -35.20 -8.39
N ARG A 508 16.69 -35.84 -7.43
CA ARG A 508 17.32 -37.15 -7.69
C ARG A 508 16.28 -38.27 -7.82
N CYS A 509 15.31 -38.34 -6.91
CA CYS A 509 14.36 -39.45 -6.84
C CYS A 509 12.92 -39.07 -7.26
N GLY A 510 12.63 -37.79 -7.50
CA GLY A 510 11.32 -37.28 -7.88
C GLY A 510 10.28 -37.21 -6.76
N LYS A 511 10.59 -37.66 -5.53
CA LYS A 511 9.62 -37.72 -4.42
C LYS A 511 9.36 -36.34 -3.81
N ALA A 512 8.12 -36.11 -3.39
CA ALA A 512 7.74 -34.94 -2.60
C ALA A 512 8.42 -34.99 -1.22
N ILE A 513 8.94 -33.85 -0.76
CA ILE A 513 9.63 -33.69 0.53
C ILE A 513 9.05 -32.48 1.27
N LYS A 514 9.28 -32.38 2.58
CA LYS A 514 8.90 -31.20 3.39
C LYS A 514 10.11 -30.36 3.81
N GLY A 515 11.20 -31.04 4.19
CA GLY A 515 12.45 -30.42 4.64
C GLY A 515 13.68 -31.11 4.07
N TYR A 516 14.74 -31.21 4.88
CA TYR A 516 15.99 -31.87 4.50
C TYR A 516 16.10 -33.32 4.99
N ASP A 517 15.13 -33.82 5.76
CA ASP A 517 15.17 -35.15 6.37
C ASP A 517 15.33 -36.28 5.35
N HIS A 518 14.72 -36.12 4.17
CA HIS A 518 14.84 -37.06 3.05
C HIS A 518 16.30 -37.33 2.62
N PHE A 519 17.21 -36.39 2.86
CA PHE A 519 18.60 -36.49 2.41
C PHE A 519 19.51 -37.29 3.36
N SER A 520 18.94 -37.86 4.43
CA SER A 520 19.58 -38.94 5.18
C SER A 520 19.72 -40.21 4.33
N GLU A 521 18.68 -40.53 3.55
CA GLU A 521 18.62 -41.71 2.68
C GLU A 521 18.94 -41.38 1.20
N CYS A 522 18.95 -40.09 0.84
CA CYS A 522 19.20 -39.61 -0.52
C CYS A 522 20.31 -38.56 -0.56
N LYS A 523 21.13 -38.51 -1.62
CA LYS A 523 22.25 -37.53 -1.66
C LYS A 523 21.74 -36.12 -1.97
N LEU A 524 22.06 -35.16 -1.10
CA LEU A 524 21.70 -33.75 -1.26
C LEU A 524 22.44 -33.07 -2.43
N PHE A 525 23.71 -33.40 -2.63
CA PHE A 525 24.52 -32.86 -3.74
C PHE A 525 24.95 -34.00 -4.67
N ALA A 526 24.89 -33.77 -5.99
CA ALA A 526 25.46 -34.71 -6.94
C ALA A 526 26.98 -34.47 -7.02
N PRO A 527 27.81 -35.52 -7.23
CA PRO A 527 29.25 -35.35 -7.38
C PRO A 527 29.65 -34.34 -8.46
N ARG A 528 28.89 -34.28 -9.57
CA ARG A 528 29.11 -33.28 -10.63
C ARG A 528 28.91 -31.85 -10.15
N ASP A 529 27.91 -31.61 -9.30
CA ASP A 529 27.62 -30.26 -8.77
C ASP A 529 28.74 -29.80 -7.82
N ILE A 530 29.26 -30.73 -7.00
CA ILE A 530 30.38 -30.47 -6.08
C ILE A 530 31.63 -30.10 -6.87
N SER A 531 32.02 -30.92 -7.86
CA SER A 531 33.20 -30.65 -8.68
C SER A 531 33.07 -29.38 -9.51
N ALA A 532 31.87 -29.06 -10.00
CA ALA A 532 31.62 -27.81 -10.71
C ALA A 532 31.76 -26.59 -9.79
N TRP A 533 31.25 -26.68 -8.56
CA TRP A 533 31.37 -25.63 -7.55
C TRP A 533 32.83 -25.44 -7.11
N GLU A 534 33.58 -26.51 -6.86
CA GLU A 534 35.01 -26.46 -6.50
C GLU A 534 35.82 -25.75 -7.58
N ARG A 535 35.61 -26.09 -8.86
CA ARG A 535 36.28 -25.44 -9.99
C ARG A 535 35.95 -23.94 -10.08
N GLN A 536 34.69 -23.56 -9.84
CA GLN A 536 34.28 -22.15 -9.85
C GLN A 536 34.91 -21.37 -8.68
N MET A 537 35.02 -21.98 -7.51
CA MET A 537 35.67 -21.37 -6.34
C MET A 537 37.17 -21.18 -6.55
N GLU A 538 37.86 -22.15 -7.17
CA GLU A 538 39.28 -22.01 -7.53
C GLU A 538 39.52 -20.84 -8.51
N GLU A 539 38.66 -20.67 -9.51
CA GLU A 539 38.71 -19.55 -10.46
C GLU A 539 38.48 -18.19 -9.77
N GLN A 540 37.47 -18.10 -8.89
CA GLN A 540 37.17 -16.87 -8.16
C GLN A 540 38.27 -16.50 -7.15
N TYR A 541 38.81 -17.47 -6.43
CA TYR A 541 39.91 -17.24 -5.49
C TYR A 541 41.18 -16.78 -6.24
N GLY A 542 41.49 -17.40 -7.38
CA GLY A 542 42.58 -16.97 -8.25
C GLY A 542 42.43 -15.53 -8.77
N ASN A 543 41.20 -15.11 -9.09
CA ASN A 543 40.92 -13.74 -9.52
C ASN A 543 40.92 -12.73 -8.36
N HIS A 544 40.45 -13.12 -7.17
CA HIS A 544 40.46 -12.26 -5.98
C HIS A 544 41.89 -12.02 -5.48
N VAL A 545 42.75 -13.05 -5.47
CA VAL A 545 44.19 -12.90 -5.17
C VAL A 545 44.89 -11.97 -6.17
N ARG A 546 44.49 -12.02 -7.46
CA ARG A 546 45.00 -11.09 -8.51
C ARG A 546 44.56 -9.63 -8.31
N LEU A 547 43.39 -9.39 -7.71
CA LEU A 547 42.85 -8.05 -7.49
C LEU A 547 43.29 -7.43 -6.15
N SER A 548 43.45 -8.24 -5.11
CA SER A 548 43.88 -7.79 -3.77
C SER A 548 45.38 -7.46 -3.70
N LEU A 549 46.20 -7.97 -4.64
CA LEU A 549 47.59 -7.57 -4.82
C LEU A 549 47.70 -6.43 -5.85
N ARG A 550 47.18 -5.24 -5.52
CA ARG A 550 47.71 -4.00 -6.10
C ARG A 550 48.70 -3.33 -5.13
N PRO A 551 50.02 -3.60 -5.18
CA PRO A 551 50.99 -2.80 -4.45
C PRO A 551 51.95 -2.03 -5.38
N VAL A 552 52.42 -0.92 -4.84
CA VAL A 552 53.29 0.09 -5.42
C VAL A 552 54.72 -0.46 -5.51
N GLY A 553 55.12 -1.08 -6.62
CA GLY A 553 56.48 -1.62 -6.80
C GLY A 553 56.78 -2.19 -8.19
N GLY A 554 58.05 -2.14 -8.61
CA GLY A 554 58.52 -2.56 -9.94
C GLY A 554 58.56 -4.08 -10.17
N THR A 555 58.33 -4.52 -11.41
CA THR A 555 58.40 -5.94 -11.83
C THR A 555 59.83 -6.45 -11.99
N ILE A 556 60.11 -7.66 -11.51
CA ILE A 556 61.40 -8.36 -11.64
C ILE A 556 61.21 -9.76 -12.26
N ARG A 557 62.16 -10.23 -13.07
CA ARG A 557 62.06 -11.56 -13.69
C ARG A 557 62.56 -12.65 -12.75
N CYS A 558 61.84 -13.77 -12.68
CA CYS A 558 62.28 -14.93 -11.92
C CYS A 558 63.65 -15.44 -12.43
N PRO A 559 64.62 -15.73 -11.56
CA PRO A 559 65.92 -16.28 -11.97
C PRO A 559 65.83 -17.63 -12.70
N LYS A 560 64.82 -18.45 -12.37
CA LYS A 560 64.65 -19.81 -12.90
C LYS A 560 63.82 -19.84 -14.18
N CYS A 561 62.57 -19.36 -14.15
CA CYS A 561 61.65 -19.44 -15.29
C CYS A 561 61.54 -18.14 -16.12
N ARG A 562 62.22 -17.06 -15.71
CA ARG A 562 62.16 -15.72 -16.34
C ARG A 562 60.79 -15.05 -16.38
N GLU A 563 59.76 -15.67 -15.81
CA GLU A 563 58.43 -15.10 -15.69
C GLU A 563 58.49 -13.76 -14.93
N ARG A 564 57.69 -12.78 -15.38
CA ARG A 564 57.65 -11.48 -14.70
C ARG A 564 56.90 -11.64 -13.39
N ASN A 565 57.61 -11.50 -12.28
CA ASN A 565 57.06 -11.52 -10.93
C ASN A 565 57.19 -10.13 -10.31
N PHE A 566 56.36 -9.82 -9.33
CA PHE A 566 56.39 -8.53 -8.65
C PHE A 566 57.37 -8.58 -7.48
N LYS A 567 58.10 -7.48 -7.24
CA LYS A 567 59.07 -7.38 -6.16
C LYS A 567 58.39 -6.84 -4.91
N ASP A 568 57.88 -7.75 -4.08
CA ASP A 568 57.15 -7.40 -2.84
C ASP A 568 58.06 -7.26 -1.61
N ASP A 569 59.32 -7.75 -1.69
CA ASP A 569 60.33 -7.66 -0.63
C ASP A 569 61.68 -7.26 -1.26
N GLU A 570 62.45 -6.41 -0.57
CA GLU A 570 63.80 -6.02 -1.03
C GLU A 570 64.78 -7.20 -1.02
N LYS A 571 64.52 -8.19 -0.15
CA LYS A 571 65.41 -9.32 0.14
C LYS A 571 65.06 -10.59 -0.63
N TYR A 572 63.79 -10.80 -0.95
CA TYR A 572 63.31 -12.04 -1.58
C TYR A 572 62.25 -11.79 -2.65
N ILE A 573 62.19 -12.67 -3.66
CA ILE A 573 61.19 -12.66 -4.73
C ILE A 573 60.46 -13.99 -4.70
N PHE A 574 59.14 -13.97 -4.62
CA PHE A 574 58.35 -15.18 -4.82
C PHE A 574 57.97 -15.33 -6.29
N CYS A 575 58.20 -16.50 -6.87
CA CYS A 575 57.77 -16.81 -8.22
C CYS A 575 56.50 -17.66 -8.20
N TRP A 576 55.40 -17.15 -8.75
CA TRP A 576 54.12 -17.87 -8.80
C TRP A 576 54.14 -19.07 -9.76
N ALA A 577 54.89 -18.97 -10.85
CA ALA A 577 55.07 -20.06 -11.81
C ALA A 577 55.89 -21.22 -11.23
N CYS A 578 56.91 -20.91 -10.42
CA CYS A 578 57.76 -21.93 -9.79
C CYS A 578 57.32 -22.32 -8.38
N ARG A 579 56.37 -21.58 -7.78
CA ARG A 579 55.92 -21.69 -6.38
C ARG A 579 57.08 -21.70 -5.36
N ALA A 580 58.13 -20.94 -5.63
CA ALA A 580 59.35 -20.92 -4.81
C ALA A 580 59.84 -19.47 -4.56
N ASN A 581 60.55 -19.27 -3.45
CA ASN A 581 61.17 -17.99 -3.12
C ASN A 581 62.63 -17.96 -3.60
N TYR A 582 63.08 -16.81 -4.08
CA TYR A 582 64.43 -16.58 -4.56
C TYR A 582 65.04 -15.38 -3.85
N CYS A 583 66.31 -15.48 -3.43
CA CYS A 583 67.03 -14.35 -2.84
C CYS A 583 67.31 -13.29 -3.93
N THR A 584 67.04 -12.01 -3.65
CA THR A 584 67.32 -10.92 -4.61
C THR A 584 68.82 -10.71 -4.81
N MET A 585 69.65 -11.06 -3.82
CA MET A 585 71.10 -10.87 -3.85
C MET A 585 71.82 -12.01 -4.58
N CYS A 586 71.63 -13.27 -4.17
CA CYS A 586 72.33 -14.43 -4.76
C CYS A 586 71.52 -15.16 -5.85
N ARG A 587 70.25 -14.79 -6.06
CA ARG A 587 69.32 -15.39 -7.06
C ARG A 587 69.04 -16.89 -6.89
N ARG A 588 69.49 -17.52 -5.80
CA ARG A 588 69.22 -18.92 -5.47
C ARG A 588 67.84 -19.10 -4.84
N GLU A 589 67.31 -20.31 -4.98
CA GLU A 589 66.04 -20.73 -4.38
C GLU A 589 66.22 -20.90 -2.86
N VAL A 590 65.32 -20.32 -2.06
CA VAL A 590 65.40 -20.28 -0.60
C VAL A 590 64.11 -20.88 -0.03
N GLN A 591 64.24 -21.92 0.80
CA GLN A 591 63.10 -22.57 1.44
C GLN A 591 62.69 -21.88 2.75
N ASP A 592 63.66 -21.40 3.55
CA ASP A 592 63.41 -20.62 4.76
C ASP A 592 63.92 -19.18 4.63
N LYS A 593 63.02 -18.20 4.77
CA LYS A 593 63.34 -16.77 4.63
C LYS A 593 64.14 -16.22 5.81
N ARG A 594 64.21 -16.95 6.93
CA ARG A 594 64.90 -16.48 8.15
C ARG A 594 66.42 -16.62 7.98
N GLY A 595 67.10 -15.49 7.85
CA GLY A 595 68.56 -15.43 7.97
C GLY A 595 69.38 -15.72 6.71
N HIS A 596 68.78 -16.14 5.58
CA HIS A 596 69.55 -16.37 4.34
C HIS A 596 70.08 -15.07 3.72
N PHE A 597 69.31 -13.99 3.68
CA PHE A 597 69.75 -12.74 3.03
C PHE A 597 70.93 -12.10 3.79
N GLY A 598 72.12 -12.11 3.18
CA GLY A 598 73.35 -11.58 3.79
C GLY A 598 74.16 -12.59 4.61
N SER A 599 73.75 -13.86 4.67
CA SER A 599 74.53 -14.91 5.33
C SER A 599 75.81 -15.27 4.54
N PRO A 600 76.81 -15.93 5.17
CA PRO A 600 77.98 -16.46 4.47
C PRO A 600 77.59 -17.36 3.28
N GLU A 601 76.53 -18.16 3.45
CA GLU A 601 75.92 -19.00 2.41
C GLU A 601 75.31 -18.19 1.26
N CYS A 602 74.91 -16.95 1.49
CA CYS A 602 74.37 -16.05 0.48
C CYS A 602 75.47 -15.38 -0.35
N VAL A 603 76.58 -15.02 0.30
CA VAL A 603 77.72 -14.33 -0.30
C VAL A 603 78.71 -15.33 -0.95
N GLY A 604 78.57 -16.63 -0.66
CA GLY A 604 79.41 -17.69 -1.23
C GLY A 604 80.76 -17.86 -0.52
N LEU A 605 80.81 -17.57 0.79
CA LEU A 605 81.99 -17.69 1.64
C LEU A 605 81.96 -18.99 2.48
N GLU A 606 81.52 -20.11 1.90
CA GLU A 606 81.40 -21.38 2.63
C GLU A 606 82.74 -22.13 2.78
N ASP A 607 83.82 -21.67 2.14
CA ASP A 607 85.15 -22.34 2.16
C ASP A 607 86.28 -21.46 2.77
N PHE A 608 86.02 -20.74 3.87
CA PHE A 608 87.06 -20.12 4.70
C PHE A 608 86.88 -20.38 6.19
#